data_AF-A0A9E0V013-F1
#
_entry.id   AF-A0A9E0V013-F1
#
_cell.length_a   1.000
_cell.length_b   1.000
_cell.length_c   1.000
_cell.angle_alpha   90.00
_cell.angle_beta   90.00
_cell.angle_gamma   90.00
#
_symmetry.space_group_name_H-M   'P 1'
#
loop_
_entity.id
_entity.type
_entity.pdbx_description
1 polymer ?
#
loop_
_entity_poly.entity_id
_entity_poly.type
_entity_poly.pdbx_seq_one_letter_code
_entity_poly.pdbx_strand_id
1 'polypeptide(L)'
;MRSAAFGSGILLLLVPEVLRVYYIMPFPGSQEDVATDLRQVHIAYWLHTNIWWVRLIGLALLIGPFIHYMRLGNVWKRIGILLPTALCALAFYLFNFKLMADKMFYPPKEKTLTPVPSSGERGAMPDSVANHLAIVVERNGDARAYPIELIGYHHQVLDTIGGEPVMVTYCTVCRTGRAWKPLVNGQPETFRLVGMDHFNAMFEDSRTGSWWRQATGECVVGELKGQHLEEVPSQQMTIAEFASQHPKGLVFQPDPNFTEQYAGLEGFDDGTIGSSLEYRDSASWQPKSWVVGVVHKGLARAYDWNDLVQRSTLNDTLGGDPITLTSTGSSPGFHVSIDLRDTVWTTADSAGILVGRYQIAGNLRRIPAYQEFWHSWRTFHPNTTRYELKR
;
A
#
# COMPACT_ATOMS: atom_id res chain seq x y z
N MET A 1 -28.00 30.07 27.02
CA MET A 1 -28.45 28.72 26.61
C MET A 1 -28.50 28.53 25.09
N ARG A 2 -29.27 29.33 24.33
CA ARG A 2 -29.44 29.12 22.86
C ARG A 2 -28.14 29.24 22.03
N SER A 3 -27.31 30.26 22.28
CA SER A 3 -26.02 30.40 21.57
C SER A 3 -25.04 29.28 21.91
N ALA A 4 -25.02 28.81 23.16
CA ALA A 4 -24.17 27.70 23.59
C ALA A 4 -24.60 26.36 22.96
N ALA A 5 -25.91 26.11 22.89
CA ALA A 5 -26.46 24.95 22.18
C ALA A 5 -26.11 24.98 20.69
N PHE A 6 -26.28 26.14 20.03
CA PHE A 6 -25.88 26.33 18.63
C PHE A 6 -24.38 26.03 18.42
N GLY A 7 -23.51 26.65 19.22
CA GLY A 7 -22.07 26.43 19.14
C GLY A 7 -21.68 24.97 19.37
N SER A 8 -22.32 24.30 20.33
CA SER A 8 -22.09 22.87 20.59
C SER A 8 -22.55 22.00 19.41
N GLY A 9 -23.70 22.33 18.82
CA GLY A 9 -24.20 21.66 17.61
C GLY A 9 -23.24 21.81 16.43
N ILE A 10 -22.71 23.02 16.21
CA ILE A 10 -21.69 23.29 15.18
C ILE A 10 -20.42 22.46 15.44
N LEU A 11 -19.91 22.43 16.67
CA LEU A 11 -18.71 21.65 16.99
C LEU A 11 -18.92 20.15 16.77
N LEU A 12 -20.07 19.60 17.17
CA LEU A 12 -20.41 18.18 16.94
C LEU A 12 -20.61 17.84 15.46
N LEU A 13 -20.99 18.80 14.62
CA LEU A 13 -21.15 18.60 13.19
C LEU A 13 -19.86 18.85 12.39
N LEU A 14 -18.88 19.54 12.96
CA LEU A 14 -17.65 19.89 12.27
C LEU A 14 -16.47 19.03 12.70
N VAL A 15 -16.16 19.01 14.00
CA VAL A 15 -14.94 18.39 14.52
C VAL A 15 -14.90 16.87 14.24
N PRO A 16 -15.98 16.10 14.50
CA PRO A 16 -16.04 14.67 14.18
C PRO A 16 -15.84 14.36 12.69
N GLU A 17 -16.38 15.19 11.78
CA GLU A 17 -16.22 15.01 10.33
C GLU A 17 -14.75 15.12 9.93
N VAL A 18 -14.08 16.15 10.45
CA VAL A 18 -12.67 16.41 10.19
C VAL A 18 -11.81 15.29 10.78
N LEU A 19 -11.98 14.99 12.07
CA LEU A 19 -11.12 14.03 12.78
C LEU A 19 -11.24 12.61 12.23
N ARG A 20 -12.44 12.20 11.80
CA ARG A 20 -12.67 10.88 11.21
C ARG A 20 -11.79 10.62 9.98
N VAL A 21 -11.49 11.67 9.21
CA VAL A 21 -10.69 11.58 7.99
C VAL A 21 -9.23 11.99 8.24
N TYR A 22 -9.00 13.01 9.08
CA TYR A 22 -7.67 13.52 9.41
C TYR A 22 -6.74 12.41 9.90
N TYR A 23 -7.22 11.53 10.78
CA TYR A 23 -6.41 10.47 11.38
C TYR A 23 -6.10 9.28 10.46
N ILE A 24 -6.70 9.19 9.27
CA ILE A 24 -6.53 8.06 8.34
C ILE A 24 -6.18 8.52 6.92
N MET A 25 -5.73 9.76 6.77
CA MET A 25 -5.28 10.35 5.51
C MET A 25 -3.95 11.05 5.78
N PRO A 26 -3.07 11.29 4.79
CA PRO A 26 -1.70 11.76 5.00
C PRO A 26 -1.63 13.27 5.26
N PHE A 27 -2.38 13.77 6.24
CA PHE A 27 -2.26 15.15 6.69
C PHE A 27 -1.03 15.30 7.61
N PRO A 28 -0.40 16.49 7.66
CA PRO A 28 0.71 16.73 8.57
C PRO A 28 0.40 16.31 10.01
N GLY A 29 1.27 15.53 10.64
CA GLY A 29 1.12 15.02 12.01
C GLY A 29 0.16 13.83 12.21
N SER A 30 -0.58 13.40 11.19
CA SER A 30 -1.58 12.32 11.35
C SER A 30 -1.03 10.89 11.18
N GLN A 31 0.22 10.73 10.73
CA GLN A 31 0.80 9.42 10.39
C GLN A 31 2.16 9.19 11.07
N GLU A 32 2.51 10.00 12.07
CA GLU A 32 3.87 10.14 12.61
C GLU A 32 4.12 9.36 13.93
N ASP A 33 3.13 8.60 14.40
CA ASP A 33 3.28 7.73 15.57
C ASP A 33 4.06 6.43 15.23
N VAL A 34 4.15 5.49 16.18
CA VAL A 34 4.71 4.15 15.93
C VAL A 34 3.61 3.18 15.53
N ALA A 35 3.86 2.24 14.61
CA ALA A 35 2.85 1.30 14.09
C ALA A 35 2.08 0.49 15.15
N THR A 36 2.62 0.33 16.35
CA THR A 36 1.92 -0.36 17.45
C THR A 36 0.89 0.53 18.15
N ASP A 37 0.98 1.85 17.97
CA ASP A 37 0.03 2.83 18.47
C ASP A 37 -1.11 3.04 17.47
N LEU A 38 -2.21 2.34 17.73
CA LEU A 38 -3.43 2.42 16.92
C LEU A 38 -4.44 3.45 17.45
N ARG A 39 -4.05 4.39 18.33
CA ARG A 39 -5.00 5.36 18.92
C ARG A 39 -5.73 6.17 17.85
N GLN A 40 -4.99 6.69 16.87
CA GLN A 40 -5.57 7.51 15.79
C GLN A 40 -6.56 6.70 14.95
N VAL A 41 -6.16 5.47 14.57
CA VAL A 41 -7.01 4.52 13.84
C VAL A 41 -8.27 4.17 14.64
N HIS A 42 -8.15 3.89 15.94
CA HIS A 42 -9.29 3.59 16.80
C HIS A 42 -10.27 4.76 16.91
N ILE A 43 -9.77 6.01 17.04
CA ILE A 43 -10.62 7.20 17.06
C ILE A 43 -11.35 7.36 15.73
N ALA A 44 -10.63 7.26 14.61
CA ALA A 44 -11.21 7.34 13.28
C ALA A 44 -12.27 6.26 13.06
N TYR A 45 -11.99 5.02 13.46
CA TYR A 45 -12.91 3.89 13.35
C TYR A 45 -14.18 4.08 14.17
N TRP A 46 -14.03 4.51 15.44
CA TRP A 46 -15.19 4.79 16.30
C TRP A 46 -16.04 5.91 15.73
N LEU A 47 -15.42 6.99 15.27
CA LEU A 47 -16.11 8.09 14.58
C LEU A 47 -16.79 7.58 13.31
N HIS A 48 -16.12 6.77 12.50
CA HIS A 48 -16.67 6.21 11.27
C HIS A 48 -17.94 5.41 11.52
N THR A 49 -17.89 4.51 12.50
CA THR A 49 -19.00 3.63 12.87
C THR A 49 -20.17 4.40 13.51
N ASN A 50 -19.88 5.44 14.30
CA ASN A 50 -20.87 6.13 15.13
C ASN A 50 -21.26 7.53 14.63
N ILE A 51 -20.76 7.97 13.45
CA ILE A 51 -20.91 9.35 12.97
C ILE A 51 -22.37 9.80 12.92
N TRP A 52 -23.29 8.89 12.63
CA TRP A 52 -24.70 9.22 12.46
C TRP A 52 -25.34 9.68 13.78
N TRP A 53 -25.01 9.04 14.90
CA TRP A 53 -25.47 9.46 16.22
C TRP A 53 -24.93 10.84 16.60
N VAL A 54 -23.65 11.08 16.31
CA VAL A 54 -23.00 12.37 16.55
C VAL A 54 -23.68 13.48 15.73
N ARG A 55 -23.99 13.20 14.46
CA ARG A 55 -24.74 14.11 13.58
C ARG A 55 -26.14 14.40 14.09
N LEU A 56 -26.89 13.37 14.51
CA LEU A 56 -28.24 13.55 15.03
C LEU A 56 -28.26 14.45 16.27
N ILE A 57 -27.33 14.25 17.20
CA ILE A 57 -27.20 15.09 18.40
C ILE A 57 -26.81 16.52 17.99
N GLY A 58 -25.83 16.68 17.09
CA GLY A 58 -25.39 17.97 16.59
C GLY A 58 -26.53 18.76 15.92
N LEU A 59 -27.32 18.11 15.06
CA LEU A 59 -28.48 18.71 14.40
C LEU A 59 -29.58 19.08 15.41
N ALA A 60 -29.86 18.22 16.39
CA ALA A 60 -30.85 18.51 17.43
C ALA A 60 -30.49 19.77 18.24
N LEU A 61 -29.20 19.96 18.55
CA LEU A 61 -28.71 21.16 19.24
C LEU A 61 -28.70 22.41 18.34
N LEU A 62 -28.58 22.23 17.02
CA LEU A 62 -28.48 23.33 16.05
C LEU A 62 -29.86 23.88 15.63
N ILE A 63 -30.84 23.01 15.33
CA ILE A 63 -32.09 23.39 14.65
C ILE A 63 -32.90 24.43 15.44
N GLY A 64 -33.08 24.22 16.75
CA GLY A 64 -33.89 25.13 17.59
C GLY A 64 -33.32 26.55 17.64
N PRO A 65 -32.06 26.75 18.05
CA PRO A 65 -31.40 28.05 17.98
C PRO A 65 -31.36 28.65 16.57
N PHE A 66 -31.11 27.84 15.53
CA PHE A 66 -31.09 28.31 14.14
C PHE A 66 -32.42 28.94 13.74
N ILE A 67 -33.54 28.23 13.94
CA ILE A 67 -34.89 28.75 13.64
C ILE A 67 -35.18 30.01 14.46
N HIS A 68 -34.81 30.03 15.75
CA HIS A 68 -35.03 31.18 16.62
C HIS A 68 -34.32 32.44 16.11
N TYR A 69 -33.03 32.35 15.77
CA TYR A 69 -32.28 33.51 15.29
C TYR A 69 -32.62 33.88 13.84
N MET A 70 -33.05 32.95 12.99
CA MET A 70 -33.58 33.29 11.67
C MET A 70 -34.87 34.13 11.77
N ARG A 71 -35.79 33.74 12.66
CA ARG A 71 -37.08 34.45 12.84
C ARG A 71 -36.94 35.78 13.58
N LEU A 72 -36.21 35.78 14.69
CA LEU A 72 -36.20 36.91 15.65
C LEU A 72 -34.86 37.66 15.71
N GLY A 73 -33.81 37.16 15.06
CA GLY A 73 -32.49 37.77 15.06
C GLY A 73 -32.38 38.97 14.11
N ASN A 74 -31.56 39.95 14.49
CA ASN A 74 -31.11 40.99 13.58
C ASN A 74 -30.15 40.41 12.52
N VAL A 75 -29.76 41.24 11.54
CA VAL A 75 -28.89 40.82 10.43
C VAL A 75 -27.60 40.17 10.93
N TRP A 76 -26.95 40.72 11.96
CA TRP A 76 -25.73 40.16 12.54
C TRP A 76 -25.92 38.79 13.18
N LYS A 77 -27.03 38.56 13.89
CA LYS A 77 -27.35 37.23 14.44
C LYS A 77 -27.63 36.21 13.34
N ARG A 78 -28.30 36.62 12.26
CA ARG A 78 -28.54 35.77 11.09
C ARG A 78 -27.24 35.38 10.40
N ILE A 79 -26.35 36.35 10.15
CA ILE A 79 -25.00 36.06 9.61
C ILE A 79 -24.24 35.12 10.55
N GLY A 80 -24.28 35.37 11.86
CA GLY A 80 -23.60 34.56 12.87
C GLY A 80 -24.07 33.12 12.98
N ILE A 81 -25.27 32.77 12.48
CA ILE A 81 -25.72 31.37 12.38
C ILE A 81 -25.57 30.79 10.97
N LEU A 82 -25.76 31.59 9.92
CA LEU A 82 -25.70 31.12 8.54
C LEU A 82 -24.26 30.75 8.15
N LEU A 83 -23.29 31.58 8.50
CA LEU A 83 -21.90 31.34 8.12
C LEU A 83 -21.34 30.03 8.74
N PRO A 84 -21.43 29.78 10.06
CA PRO A 84 -20.96 28.51 10.62
C PRO A 84 -21.72 27.29 10.12
N THR A 85 -23.03 27.42 9.88
CA THR A 85 -23.85 26.31 9.34
C THR A 85 -23.43 25.99 7.90
N ALA A 86 -23.17 27.00 7.07
CA ALA A 86 -22.65 26.81 5.72
C ALA A 86 -21.26 26.15 5.73
N LEU A 87 -20.39 26.55 6.67
CA LEU A 87 -19.09 25.89 6.85
C LEU A 87 -19.24 24.42 7.25
N CYS A 88 -20.19 24.07 8.12
CA CYS A 88 -20.47 22.67 8.46
C CYS A 88 -21.00 21.90 7.24
N ALA A 89 -21.87 22.49 6.42
CA ALA A 89 -22.36 21.86 5.20
C ALA A 89 -21.23 21.64 4.18
N LEU A 90 -20.33 22.61 4.03
CA LEU A 90 -19.15 22.50 3.19
C LEU A 90 -18.21 21.40 3.72
N ALA A 91 -17.92 21.39 5.02
CA ALA A 91 -17.09 20.35 5.63
C ALA A 91 -17.71 18.96 5.45
N PHE A 92 -19.00 18.81 5.72
CA PHE A 92 -19.75 17.57 5.45
C PHE A 92 -19.55 17.11 4.00
N TYR A 93 -19.72 18.01 3.03
CA TYR A 93 -19.51 17.69 1.62
C TYR A 93 -18.06 17.22 1.37
N LEU A 94 -17.06 17.99 1.80
CA LEU A 94 -15.65 17.67 1.57
C LEU A 94 -15.26 16.31 2.20
N PHE A 95 -15.60 16.11 3.47
CA PHE A 95 -15.20 14.92 4.24
C PHE A 95 -16.04 13.66 3.99
N ASN A 96 -17.09 13.73 3.16
CA ASN A 96 -17.90 12.55 2.78
C ASN A 96 -17.86 12.26 1.27
N PHE A 97 -17.48 13.23 0.44
CA PHE A 97 -17.55 13.08 -1.02
C PHE A 97 -16.25 13.44 -1.75
N LYS A 98 -15.26 14.03 -1.09
CA LYS A 98 -14.00 14.44 -1.73
C LYS A 98 -12.75 13.90 -1.06
N LEU A 99 -12.70 13.90 0.27
CA LEU A 99 -11.47 13.62 1.03
C LEU A 99 -11.39 12.19 1.58
N MET A 100 -12.41 11.35 1.38
CA MET A 100 -12.32 9.92 1.75
C MET A 100 -11.58 9.16 0.66
N ALA A 101 -10.77 8.18 1.06
CA ALA A 101 -9.92 7.43 0.14
C ALA A 101 -10.73 6.71 -0.97
N ASP A 102 -11.88 6.11 -0.64
CA ASP A 102 -12.79 5.47 -1.61
C ASP A 102 -13.48 6.45 -2.58
N LYS A 103 -13.35 7.76 -2.35
CA LYS A 103 -13.85 8.82 -3.25
C LYS A 103 -12.74 9.46 -4.08
N MET A 104 -11.48 9.22 -3.71
CA MET A 104 -10.30 9.67 -4.43
C MET A 104 -9.79 8.58 -5.39
N PHE A 105 -9.88 7.32 -4.96
CA PHE A 105 -9.37 6.15 -5.67
C PHE A 105 -10.52 5.16 -5.92
N TYR A 106 -10.80 4.91 -7.20
CA TYR A 106 -11.87 4.01 -7.63
C TYR A 106 -11.28 2.68 -8.08
N PRO A 107 -12.01 1.55 -7.97
CA PRO A 107 -11.60 0.31 -8.62
C PRO A 107 -11.64 0.44 -10.15
N PRO A 108 -10.89 -0.41 -10.90
CA PRO A 108 -11.01 -0.46 -12.36
C PRO A 108 -12.46 -0.76 -12.77
N LYS A 109 -12.96 -0.04 -13.80
CA LYS A 109 -14.27 -0.31 -14.41
C LYS A 109 -14.14 -1.38 -15.48
N GLU A 110 -13.04 -1.33 -16.23
CA GLU A 110 -12.70 -2.30 -17.26
C GLU A 110 -11.46 -3.09 -16.81
N LYS A 111 -11.60 -4.42 -16.76
CA LYS A 111 -10.49 -5.33 -16.43
C LYS A 111 -10.06 -6.08 -17.68
N THR A 112 -9.22 -5.45 -18.47
CA THR A 112 -8.67 -6.05 -19.69
C THR A 112 -7.27 -6.57 -19.41
N LEU A 113 -7.04 -7.85 -19.73
CA LEU A 113 -5.71 -8.43 -19.75
C LEU A 113 -5.42 -8.92 -21.17
N THR A 114 -4.22 -8.64 -21.66
CA THR A 114 -3.77 -9.06 -22.99
C THR A 114 -2.55 -9.95 -22.88
N PRO A 115 -2.35 -10.92 -23.80
CA PRO A 115 -1.12 -11.69 -23.85
C PRO A 115 0.10 -10.78 -23.93
N VAL A 116 1.18 -11.17 -23.25
CA VAL A 116 2.44 -10.43 -23.35
C VAL A 116 2.86 -10.36 -24.83
N PRO A 117 3.27 -9.19 -25.34
CA PRO A 117 3.78 -9.07 -26.69
C PRO A 117 4.89 -10.10 -26.96
N SER A 118 4.63 -11.04 -27.86
CA SER A 118 5.64 -12.00 -28.31
C SER A 118 6.69 -11.25 -29.11
N SER A 119 7.96 -11.41 -28.75
CA SER A 119 9.14 -10.83 -29.42
C SER A 119 9.27 -11.16 -30.92
N GLY A 120 8.43 -12.05 -31.46
CA GLY A 120 8.48 -12.54 -32.84
C GLY A 120 7.50 -11.91 -33.86
N GLU A 121 6.42 -11.23 -33.45
CA GLU A 121 5.37 -10.82 -34.42
C GLU A 121 5.10 -9.30 -34.51
N ARG A 122 5.55 -8.49 -33.54
CA ARG A 122 5.40 -7.02 -33.56
C ARG A 122 6.61 -6.32 -32.96
N GLY A 123 7.78 -6.44 -33.59
CA GLY A 123 8.99 -5.73 -33.17
C GLY A 123 9.40 -5.97 -31.70
N ALA A 124 10.46 -5.29 -31.25
CA ALA A 124 10.76 -5.23 -29.83
C ALA A 124 9.65 -4.46 -29.09
N MET A 125 9.26 -4.92 -27.90
CA MET A 125 8.38 -4.15 -27.01
C MET A 125 9.02 -2.77 -26.77
N PRO A 126 8.28 -1.65 -26.93
CA PRO A 126 8.84 -0.34 -26.65
C PRO A 126 9.40 -0.27 -25.23
N ASP A 127 10.55 0.38 -25.05
CA ASP A 127 11.18 0.54 -23.73
C ASP A 127 10.23 1.18 -22.71
N SER A 128 9.34 2.06 -23.18
CA SER A 128 8.24 2.69 -22.42
C SER A 128 7.14 1.73 -21.95
N VAL A 129 7.26 0.43 -22.20
CA VAL A 129 6.35 -0.61 -21.69
C VAL A 129 7.18 -1.73 -21.08
N ALA A 130 8.29 -2.09 -21.74
CA ALA A 130 9.22 -3.13 -21.31
C ALA A 130 9.78 -2.88 -19.90
N ASN A 131 10.08 -1.62 -19.56
CA ASN A 131 10.73 -1.26 -18.31
C ASN A 131 9.75 -1.01 -17.14
N HIS A 132 8.44 -0.98 -17.39
CA HIS A 132 7.46 -0.77 -16.32
C HIS A 132 7.52 -1.95 -15.35
N LEU A 133 7.48 -1.64 -14.06
CA LEU A 133 7.40 -2.62 -13.00
C LEU A 133 5.98 -3.15 -12.89
N ALA A 134 5.88 -4.42 -12.56
CA ALA A 134 4.62 -5.07 -12.30
C ALA A 134 4.70 -5.96 -11.07
N ILE A 135 3.58 -6.04 -10.37
CA ILE A 135 3.33 -7.14 -9.46
C ILE A 135 2.89 -8.33 -10.30
N VAL A 136 3.63 -9.43 -10.19
CA VAL A 136 3.40 -10.67 -10.91
C VAL A 136 2.86 -11.71 -9.94
N VAL A 137 1.76 -12.33 -10.31
CA VAL A 137 1.16 -13.44 -9.57
C VAL A 137 0.99 -14.63 -10.51
N GLU A 138 1.45 -15.81 -10.06
CA GLU A 138 1.28 -17.07 -10.79
C GLU A 138 0.54 -18.08 -9.90
N ARG A 139 -0.53 -18.66 -10.44
CA ARG A 139 -1.30 -19.74 -9.80
C ARG A 139 -1.66 -20.80 -10.84
N ASN A 140 -1.40 -22.07 -10.53
CA ASN A 140 -1.81 -23.22 -11.35
C ASN A 140 -1.43 -23.07 -12.85
N GLY A 141 -0.27 -22.47 -13.14
CA GLY A 141 0.23 -22.23 -14.50
C GLY A 141 -0.36 -21.00 -15.23
N ASP A 142 -1.27 -20.25 -14.60
CA ASP A 142 -1.76 -18.95 -15.06
C ASP A 142 -0.94 -17.85 -14.38
N ALA A 143 -0.18 -17.10 -15.17
CA ALA A 143 0.70 -16.02 -14.71
C ALA A 143 0.22 -14.68 -15.25
N ARG A 144 0.09 -13.70 -14.36
CA ARG A 144 -0.42 -12.37 -14.70
C ARG A 144 0.46 -11.29 -14.12
N ALA A 145 0.71 -10.25 -14.90
CA ALA A 145 1.44 -9.07 -14.51
C ALA A 145 0.49 -7.87 -14.41
N TYR A 146 0.60 -7.13 -13.32
CA TYR A 146 -0.19 -5.94 -13.08
C TYR A 146 0.77 -4.76 -12.92
N PRO A 147 0.87 -3.86 -13.92
CA PRO A 147 1.78 -2.72 -13.86
C PRO A 147 1.51 -1.85 -12.62
N ILE A 148 2.58 -1.45 -11.93
CA ILE A 148 2.51 -0.74 -10.66
C ILE A 148 1.83 0.62 -10.82
N GLU A 149 2.10 1.37 -11.87
CA GLU A 149 1.47 2.68 -12.13
C GLU A 149 -0.05 2.55 -12.35
N LEU A 150 -0.55 1.39 -12.79
CA LEU A 150 -1.98 1.15 -12.95
C LEU A 150 -2.62 0.76 -11.61
N ILE A 151 -2.08 -0.24 -10.92
CA ILE A 151 -2.61 -0.64 -9.60
C ILE A 151 -2.41 0.47 -8.58
N GLY A 152 -1.34 1.25 -8.69
CA GLY A 152 -0.98 2.32 -7.77
C GLY A 152 -2.10 3.32 -7.61
N TYR A 153 -2.81 3.67 -8.69
CA TYR A 153 -4.02 4.49 -8.58
C TYR A 153 -5.18 3.77 -7.89
N HIS A 154 -5.44 2.51 -8.25
CA HIS A 154 -6.59 1.76 -7.73
C HIS A 154 -6.40 1.22 -6.30
N HIS A 155 -5.15 1.13 -5.84
CA HIS A 155 -4.66 0.43 -4.64
C HIS A 155 -4.98 -1.07 -4.56
N GLN A 156 -5.97 -1.55 -5.30
CA GLN A 156 -6.33 -2.96 -5.40
C GLN A 156 -6.93 -3.31 -6.77
N VAL A 157 -6.67 -4.55 -7.21
CA VAL A 157 -7.34 -5.20 -8.33
C VAL A 157 -7.76 -6.60 -7.88
N LEU A 158 -9.07 -6.86 -7.90
CA LEU A 158 -9.62 -8.20 -7.66
C LEU A 158 -9.64 -8.99 -8.97
N ASP A 159 -9.05 -10.18 -8.94
CA ASP A 159 -8.97 -11.08 -10.09
C ASP A 159 -9.17 -12.55 -9.69
N THR A 160 -9.29 -13.43 -10.68
CA THR A 160 -9.27 -14.88 -10.53
C THR A 160 -8.15 -15.44 -11.37
N ILE A 161 -7.10 -15.92 -10.71
CA ILE A 161 -5.84 -16.38 -11.33
C ILE A 161 -5.71 -17.87 -11.09
N GLY A 162 -5.59 -18.66 -12.16
CA GLY A 162 -5.50 -20.12 -12.02
C GLY A 162 -6.70 -20.76 -11.30
N GLY A 163 -7.88 -20.13 -11.38
CA GLY A 163 -9.11 -20.57 -10.70
C GLY A 163 -9.26 -20.11 -9.24
N GLU A 164 -8.30 -19.36 -8.69
CA GLU A 164 -8.34 -18.87 -7.30
C GLU A 164 -8.58 -17.36 -7.25
N PRO A 165 -9.41 -16.85 -6.32
CA PRO A 165 -9.59 -15.41 -6.14
C PRO A 165 -8.33 -14.79 -5.53
N VAL A 166 -7.87 -13.68 -6.12
CA VAL A 166 -6.68 -12.94 -5.67
C VAL A 166 -7.00 -11.45 -5.65
N MET A 167 -6.59 -10.77 -4.58
CA MET A 167 -6.57 -9.32 -4.45
C MET A 167 -5.13 -8.84 -4.57
N VAL A 168 -4.77 -8.30 -5.73
CA VAL A 168 -3.45 -7.69 -5.95
C VAL A 168 -3.52 -6.25 -5.49
N THR A 169 -2.59 -5.83 -4.64
CA THR A 169 -2.62 -4.53 -3.98
C THR A 169 -1.29 -3.81 -4.12
N TYR A 170 -1.36 -2.48 -4.15
CA TYR A 170 -0.18 -1.63 -4.16
C TYR A 170 -0.41 -0.35 -3.38
N CYS A 171 0.50 -0.03 -2.46
CA CYS A 171 0.49 1.24 -1.73
C CYS A 171 1.63 2.13 -2.24
N THR A 172 1.32 3.24 -2.91
CA THR A 172 2.32 4.12 -3.53
C THR A 172 3.20 4.83 -2.50
N VAL A 173 2.64 5.27 -1.37
CA VAL A 173 3.36 5.99 -0.30
C VAL A 173 4.26 5.06 0.53
N CYS A 174 4.06 3.74 0.46
CA CYS A 174 4.94 2.74 1.06
C CYS A 174 5.87 2.08 0.03
N ARG A 175 5.57 2.23 -1.27
CA ARG A 175 6.13 1.45 -2.38
C ARG A 175 5.94 -0.06 -2.16
N THR A 176 4.80 -0.48 -1.61
CA THR A 176 4.61 -1.86 -1.13
C THR A 176 3.58 -2.60 -1.97
N GLY A 177 4.01 -3.62 -2.71
CA GLY A 177 3.14 -4.55 -3.43
C GLY A 177 2.88 -5.84 -2.64
N ARG A 178 1.62 -6.28 -2.60
CA ARG A 178 1.18 -7.54 -1.96
C ARG A 178 0.04 -8.18 -2.73
N ALA A 179 -0.08 -9.50 -2.67
CA ALA A 179 -1.26 -10.22 -3.15
C ALA A 179 -1.86 -11.06 -2.01
N TRP A 180 -3.18 -11.02 -1.89
CA TRP A 180 -3.91 -11.68 -0.80
C TRP A 180 -5.02 -12.56 -1.38
N LYS A 181 -5.34 -13.67 -0.70
CA LYS A 181 -6.64 -14.31 -0.92
C LYS A 181 -7.71 -13.43 -0.27
N PRO A 182 -8.73 -12.96 -1.01
CA PRO A 182 -9.80 -12.15 -0.44
C PRO A 182 -10.83 -13.05 0.25
N LEU A 183 -10.36 -13.84 1.21
CA LEU A 183 -11.15 -14.77 2.00
C LEU A 183 -11.05 -14.39 3.48
N VAL A 184 -12.19 -14.25 4.14
CA VAL A 184 -12.28 -13.98 5.57
C VAL A 184 -13.11 -15.09 6.21
N ASN A 185 -12.55 -15.77 7.22
CA ASN A 185 -13.14 -16.99 7.80
C ASN A 185 -13.53 -18.04 6.74
N GLY A 186 -12.72 -18.17 5.67
CA GLY A 186 -12.93 -19.12 4.58
C GLY A 186 -14.03 -18.74 3.58
N GLN A 187 -14.64 -17.56 3.69
CA GLN A 187 -15.67 -17.06 2.77
C GLN A 187 -15.14 -15.92 1.90
N PRO A 188 -15.56 -15.81 0.63
CA PRO A 188 -15.25 -14.66 -0.21
C PRO A 188 -15.66 -13.34 0.44
N GLU A 189 -14.79 -12.35 0.35
CA GLU A 189 -14.99 -11.03 0.93
C GLU A 189 -14.70 -9.92 -0.10
N THR A 190 -15.35 -8.78 0.05
CA THR A 190 -15.08 -7.59 -0.76
C THR A 190 -14.52 -6.48 0.10
N PHE A 191 -13.52 -5.79 -0.44
CA PHE A 191 -12.78 -4.76 0.28
C PHE A 191 -12.95 -3.41 -0.40
N ARG A 192 -13.09 -2.35 0.40
CA ARG A 192 -12.97 -0.96 -0.09
C ARG A 192 -11.79 -0.29 0.58
N LEU A 193 -11.12 0.62 -0.12
CA LEU A 193 -10.08 1.44 0.49
C LEU A 193 -10.72 2.39 1.52
N VAL A 194 -10.18 2.49 2.73
CA VAL A 194 -10.75 3.36 3.78
C VAL A 194 -9.86 4.54 4.15
N GLY A 195 -8.55 4.37 3.99
CA GLY A 195 -7.56 5.38 4.36
C GLY A 195 -6.19 4.74 4.48
N MET A 196 -5.39 5.24 5.40
CA MET A 196 -4.06 4.73 5.70
C MET A 196 -3.72 4.81 7.19
N ASP A 197 -2.79 3.96 7.58
CA ASP A 197 -2.21 3.89 8.91
C ASP A 197 -0.69 3.80 8.78
N HIS A 198 0.02 4.77 9.36
CA HIS A 198 1.45 4.97 9.15
C HIS A 198 1.82 4.96 7.67
N PHE A 199 1.04 5.71 6.87
CA PHE A 199 1.12 5.79 5.42
C PHE A 199 0.75 4.51 4.64
N ASN A 200 0.54 3.36 5.31
CA ASN A 200 0.11 2.15 4.63
C ASN A 200 -1.39 2.15 4.36
N ALA A 201 -1.78 1.83 3.13
CA ALA A 201 -3.17 1.70 2.75
C ALA A 201 -3.92 0.71 3.67
N MET A 202 -5.14 1.08 4.04
CA MET A 202 -6.06 0.22 4.79
C MET A 202 -7.31 -0.07 3.98
N PHE A 203 -7.79 -1.31 4.08
CA PHE A 203 -9.02 -1.77 3.47
C PHE A 203 -10.07 -2.08 4.52
N GLU A 204 -11.34 -1.78 4.22
CA GLU A 204 -12.49 -2.20 5.01
C GLU A 204 -13.18 -3.39 4.34
N ASP A 205 -13.41 -4.48 5.08
CA ASP A 205 -14.25 -5.58 4.60
C ASP A 205 -15.73 -5.23 4.65
N SER A 206 -16.50 -5.71 3.68
CA SER A 206 -17.88 -5.27 3.50
C SER A 206 -18.86 -5.92 4.48
N ARG A 207 -18.51 -7.11 5.01
CA ARG A 207 -19.40 -7.87 5.88
C ARG A 207 -19.38 -7.44 7.34
N THR A 208 -18.20 -7.16 7.88
CA THR A 208 -18.03 -6.79 9.30
C THR A 208 -17.61 -5.32 9.48
N GLY A 209 -17.13 -4.68 8.41
CA GLY A 209 -16.61 -3.33 8.49
C GLY A 209 -15.31 -3.26 9.31
N SER A 210 -14.51 -4.33 9.37
CA SER A 210 -13.21 -4.32 10.03
C SER A 210 -12.13 -3.76 9.08
N TRP A 211 -11.07 -3.15 9.62
CA TRP A 211 -10.02 -2.53 8.81
C TRP A 211 -8.73 -3.33 8.83
N TRP A 212 -8.16 -3.51 7.64
CA TRP A 212 -7.05 -4.41 7.34
C TRP A 212 -5.90 -3.63 6.70
N ARG A 213 -4.68 -3.78 7.22
CA ARG A 213 -3.46 -3.19 6.65
C ARG A 213 -3.07 -3.89 5.36
N GLN A 214 -2.76 -3.13 4.32
CA GLN A 214 -2.35 -3.66 3.03
C GLN A 214 -0.99 -4.38 3.08
N ALA A 215 -0.02 -3.86 3.85
CA ALA A 215 1.35 -4.40 3.87
C ALA A 215 1.47 -5.76 4.57
N THR A 216 0.62 -6.00 5.58
CA THR A 216 0.72 -7.19 6.45
C THR A 216 -0.48 -8.12 6.34
N GLY A 217 -1.59 -7.65 5.75
CA GLY A 217 -2.85 -8.39 5.73
C GLY A 217 -3.53 -8.48 7.10
N GLU A 218 -3.03 -7.77 8.11
CA GLU A 218 -3.56 -7.80 9.49
C GLU A 218 -4.81 -6.92 9.64
N CYS A 219 -5.85 -7.47 10.26
CA CYS A 219 -6.98 -6.69 10.75
C CYS A 219 -6.62 -5.95 12.04
N VAL A 220 -6.58 -4.62 12.01
CA VAL A 220 -6.11 -3.81 13.16
C VAL A 220 -7.24 -3.27 14.04
N VAL A 221 -8.45 -3.12 13.49
CA VAL A 221 -9.63 -2.65 14.22
C VAL A 221 -10.91 -3.25 13.63
N GLY A 222 -11.95 -3.39 14.47
CA GLY A 222 -13.22 -4.02 14.11
C GLY A 222 -13.41 -5.39 14.76
N GLU A 223 -14.46 -6.10 14.32
CA GLU A 223 -14.84 -7.42 14.84
C GLU A 223 -13.74 -8.47 14.67
N LEU A 224 -12.98 -8.37 13.58
CA LEU A 224 -12.00 -9.37 13.17
C LEU A 224 -10.56 -9.04 13.60
N LYS A 225 -10.39 -8.10 14.54
CA LYS A 225 -9.07 -7.64 15.00
C LYS A 225 -8.12 -8.79 15.35
N GLY A 226 -6.89 -8.74 14.82
CA GLY A 226 -5.84 -9.73 14.99
C GLY A 226 -5.85 -10.87 13.97
N GLN A 227 -6.90 -10.99 13.15
CA GLN A 227 -6.90 -11.91 12.02
C GLN A 227 -5.96 -11.42 10.90
N HIS A 228 -5.54 -12.34 10.04
CA HIS A 228 -4.67 -12.07 8.90
C HIS A 228 -5.25 -12.68 7.63
N LEU A 229 -5.14 -11.96 6.52
CA LEU A 229 -5.39 -12.52 5.19
C LEU A 229 -4.30 -13.51 4.82
N GLU A 230 -4.65 -14.56 4.08
CA GLU A 230 -3.67 -15.51 3.55
C GLU A 230 -2.93 -14.86 2.37
N GLU A 231 -1.61 -14.75 2.47
CA GLU A 231 -0.79 -14.17 1.42
C GLU A 231 -0.69 -15.09 0.20
N VAL A 232 -0.80 -14.50 -0.99
CA VAL A 232 -0.51 -15.15 -2.25
C VAL A 232 0.90 -14.73 -2.68
N PRO A 233 1.85 -15.65 -2.88
CA PRO A 233 3.18 -15.29 -3.33
C PRO A 233 3.14 -14.47 -4.62
N SER A 234 3.75 -13.29 -4.58
CA SER A 234 3.89 -12.39 -5.72
C SER A 234 5.35 -11.99 -5.91
N GLN A 235 5.69 -11.56 -7.11
CA GLN A 235 7.02 -11.06 -7.45
C GLN A 235 6.90 -9.65 -8.03
N GLN A 236 7.96 -8.87 -7.91
CA GLN A 236 8.05 -7.57 -8.56
C GLN A 236 9.17 -7.62 -9.60
N MET A 237 8.80 -7.46 -10.86
CA MET A 237 9.73 -7.50 -11.99
C MET A 237 9.25 -6.58 -13.11
N THR A 238 10.09 -6.38 -14.12
CA THR A 238 9.68 -5.62 -15.30
C THR A 238 8.75 -6.43 -16.20
N ILE A 239 7.99 -5.75 -17.05
CA ILE A 239 7.18 -6.43 -18.07
C ILE A 239 8.05 -7.24 -19.05
N ALA A 240 9.23 -6.73 -19.43
CA ALA A 240 10.16 -7.48 -20.29
C ALA A 240 10.63 -8.79 -19.64
N GLU A 241 10.94 -8.73 -18.35
CA GLU A 241 11.33 -9.92 -17.62
C GLU A 241 10.17 -10.92 -17.49
N PHE A 242 8.98 -10.43 -17.15
CA PHE A 242 7.76 -11.23 -17.12
C PHE A 242 7.51 -11.91 -18.48
N ALA A 243 7.70 -11.20 -19.59
CA ALA A 243 7.57 -11.76 -20.94
C ALA A 243 8.50 -12.95 -21.19
N SER A 244 9.74 -12.86 -20.69
CA SER A 244 10.75 -13.91 -20.84
C SER A 244 10.44 -15.13 -19.99
N GLN A 245 9.94 -14.92 -18.75
CA GLN A 245 9.66 -15.99 -17.80
C GLN A 245 8.30 -16.66 -18.08
N HIS A 246 7.33 -15.89 -18.59
CA HIS A 246 5.95 -16.32 -18.82
C HIS A 246 5.48 -15.92 -20.24
N PRO A 247 5.94 -16.62 -21.29
CA PRO A 247 5.60 -16.29 -22.69
C PRO A 247 4.10 -16.42 -23.03
N LYS A 248 3.33 -17.10 -22.18
CA LYS A 248 1.86 -17.21 -22.27
C LYS A 248 1.13 -16.34 -21.25
N GLY A 249 1.87 -15.54 -20.49
CA GLY A 249 1.32 -14.69 -19.43
C GLY A 249 0.39 -13.62 -19.99
N LEU A 250 -0.36 -12.98 -19.09
CA LEU A 250 -1.23 -11.87 -19.42
C LEU A 250 -0.81 -10.61 -18.66
N VAL A 251 -0.91 -9.45 -19.30
CA VAL A 251 -0.59 -8.14 -18.70
C VAL A 251 -1.87 -7.32 -18.57
N PHE A 252 -2.12 -6.82 -17.37
CA PHE A 252 -3.22 -5.88 -17.09
C PHE A 252 -3.04 -4.58 -17.88
N GLN A 253 -4.09 -4.16 -18.57
CA GLN A 253 -4.08 -2.99 -19.45
C GLN A 253 -4.70 -1.76 -18.77
N PRO A 254 -4.29 -0.54 -19.17
CA PRO A 254 -4.88 0.68 -18.63
C PRO A 254 -6.37 0.74 -18.96
N ASP A 255 -7.19 1.05 -17.96
CA ASP A 255 -8.61 1.36 -18.14
C ASP A 255 -8.74 2.80 -18.70
N PRO A 256 -9.33 2.98 -19.89
CA PRO A 256 -9.43 4.30 -20.53
C PRO A 256 -10.18 5.34 -19.68
N ASN A 257 -11.02 4.90 -18.74
CA ASN A 257 -11.74 5.78 -17.81
C ASN A 257 -10.83 6.49 -16.80
N PHE A 258 -9.56 6.09 -16.67
CA PHE A 258 -8.62 6.60 -15.66
C PHE A 258 -7.30 7.11 -16.24
N THR A 259 -7.31 7.50 -17.51
CA THR A 259 -6.10 7.94 -18.25
C THR A 259 -5.36 9.10 -17.55
N GLU A 260 -6.08 10.11 -17.05
CA GLU A 260 -5.47 11.25 -16.35
C GLU A 260 -4.81 10.83 -15.02
N GLN A 261 -5.42 9.88 -14.33
CA GLN A 261 -4.91 9.39 -13.04
C GLN A 261 -3.66 8.55 -13.21
N TYR A 262 -3.58 7.74 -14.27
CA TYR A 262 -2.35 7.02 -14.61
C TYR A 262 -1.23 7.96 -15.03
N ALA A 263 -1.53 9.01 -15.81
CA ALA A 263 -0.54 10.03 -16.16
C ALA A 263 0.03 10.75 -14.91
N GLY A 264 -0.77 10.87 -13.84
CA GLY A 264 -0.31 11.41 -12.56
C GLY A 264 0.73 10.55 -11.82
N LEU A 265 0.92 9.30 -12.24
CA LEU A 265 1.91 8.37 -11.67
C LEU A 265 3.14 8.17 -12.56
N GLU A 266 3.26 8.92 -13.66
CA GLU A 266 4.43 8.87 -14.53
C GLU A 266 5.73 9.15 -13.73
N GLY A 267 6.74 8.29 -13.91
CA GLY A 267 8.02 8.38 -13.21
C GLY A 267 7.99 7.84 -11.77
N PHE A 268 6.88 7.23 -11.33
CA PHE A 268 6.80 6.56 -10.04
C PHE A 268 7.76 5.36 -9.98
N ASP A 269 7.83 4.55 -11.04
CA ASP A 269 8.69 3.38 -11.10
C ASP A 269 10.18 3.76 -11.01
N ASP A 270 10.56 4.90 -11.58
CA ASP A 270 11.91 5.48 -11.56
C ASP A 270 12.23 6.26 -10.27
N GLY A 271 11.20 6.55 -9.46
CA GLY A 271 11.33 7.36 -8.24
C GLY A 271 11.52 8.85 -8.49
N THR A 272 11.19 9.32 -9.69
CA THR A 272 11.32 10.72 -10.14
C THR A 272 10.01 11.52 -10.06
N ILE A 273 8.93 10.87 -9.61
CA ILE A 273 7.62 11.50 -9.41
C ILE A 273 7.72 12.78 -8.55
N GLY A 274 7.02 13.84 -8.96
CA GLY A 274 7.02 15.15 -8.29
C GLY A 274 6.26 15.24 -6.97
N SER A 275 5.83 14.10 -6.41
CA SER A 275 5.00 14.01 -5.21
C SER A 275 5.86 13.94 -3.94
N SER A 276 5.56 14.78 -2.94
CA SER A 276 6.28 14.78 -1.65
C SER A 276 6.11 13.48 -0.86
N LEU A 277 5.04 12.72 -1.13
CA LEU A 277 4.73 11.45 -0.48
C LEU A 277 5.46 10.27 -1.14
N GLU A 278 5.69 10.34 -2.45
CA GLU A 278 6.07 9.19 -3.28
C GLU A 278 7.47 9.31 -3.90
N TYR A 279 8.14 10.46 -3.78
CA TYR A 279 9.50 10.61 -4.32
C TYR A 279 10.49 9.70 -3.58
N ARG A 280 11.53 9.26 -4.30
CA ARG A 280 12.61 8.45 -3.75
C ARG A 280 13.71 9.33 -3.13
N ASP A 281 14.15 9.00 -1.93
CA ASP A 281 15.43 9.49 -1.42
C ASP A 281 16.58 8.72 -2.10
N SER A 282 17.47 9.43 -2.81
CA SER A 282 18.58 8.81 -3.55
C SER A 282 19.69 8.27 -2.64
N ALA A 283 19.92 8.92 -1.49
CA ALA A 283 20.81 8.44 -0.46
C ALA A 283 20.25 7.20 0.22
N SER A 284 21.13 6.31 0.68
CA SER A 284 20.74 5.08 1.39
C SER A 284 20.20 5.39 2.79
N TRP A 285 19.28 4.54 3.26
CA TRP A 285 18.74 4.52 4.63
C TRP A 285 18.04 5.81 5.13
N GLN A 286 17.64 6.69 4.22
CA GLN A 286 16.68 7.77 4.46
C GLN A 286 15.25 7.21 4.51
N PRO A 287 14.25 7.96 5.04
CA PRO A 287 12.89 7.47 5.14
C PRO A 287 12.34 6.87 3.83
N LYS A 288 12.54 7.53 2.68
CA LYS A 288 12.08 7.05 1.37
C LYS A 288 13.20 6.47 0.50
N SER A 289 14.26 5.97 1.13
CA SER A 289 15.20 5.09 0.41
C SER A 289 14.50 3.80 0.05
N TRP A 290 14.80 3.26 -1.13
CA TRP A 290 14.33 1.94 -1.51
C TRP A 290 15.16 0.87 -0.80
N VAL A 291 14.48 -0.13 -0.27
CA VAL A 291 15.09 -1.34 0.28
C VAL A 291 14.39 -2.56 -0.31
N VAL A 292 15.10 -3.68 -0.37
CA VAL A 292 14.46 -4.99 -0.51
C VAL A 292 14.34 -5.58 0.88
N GLY A 293 13.11 -5.88 1.28
CA GLY A 293 12.81 -6.52 2.55
C GLY A 293 12.62 -8.02 2.37
N VAL A 294 13.21 -8.81 3.27
CA VAL A 294 13.08 -10.27 3.33
C VAL A 294 12.70 -10.69 4.74
N VAL A 295 11.68 -11.54 4.85
CA VAL A 295 11.34 -12.25 6.10
C VAL A 295 11.59 -13.74 5.90
N HIS A 296 12.42 -14.32 6.76
CA HIS A 296 12.70 -15.75 6.73
C HIS A 296 12.80 -16.31 8.15
N LYS A 297 12.07 -17.39 8.44
CA LYS A 297 11.99 -18.01 9.77
C LYS A 297 11.69 -17.01 10.91
N GLY A 298 10.83 -16.02 10.64
CA GLY A 298 10.45 -14.97 11.59
C GLY A 298 11.48 -13.86 11.80
N LEU A 299 12.62 -13.90 11.10
CA LEU A 299 13.63 -12.85 11.11
C LEU A 299 13.47 -11.95 9.90
N ALA A 300 13.47 -10.64 10.12
CA ALA A 300 13.38 -9.63 9.06
C ALA A 300 14.76 -9.01 8.78
N ARG A 301 15.07 -8.82 7.50
CA ARG A 301 16.26 -8.09 7.04
C ARG A 301 15.93 -7.18 5.87
N ALA A 302 16.52 -5.98 5.89
CA ALA A 302 16.48 -5.03 4.79
C ALA A 302 17.83 -4.96 4.07
N TYR A 303 17.80 -4.89 2.75
CA TYR A 303 18.94 -4.70 1.87
C TYR A 303 18.80 -3.36 1.16
N ASP A 304 19.85 -2.54 1.18
CA ASP A 304 19.83 -1.25 0.51
C ASP A 304 19.76 -1.44 -1.01
N TRP A 305 18.85 -0.71 -1.65
CA TRP A 305 18.66 -0.81 -3.10
C TRP A 305 19.90 -0.35 -3.87
N ASN A 306 20.60 0.69 -3.39
CA ASN A 306 21.79 1.21 -4.07
C ASN A 306 22.91 0.16 -4.09
N ASP A 307 23.13 -0.54 -2.97
CA ASP A 307 24.10 -1.64 -2.88
C ASP A 307 23.74 -2.79 -3.83
N LEU A 308 22.46 -3.15 -3.90
CA LEU A 308 21.98 -4.22 -4.78
C LEU A 308 22.19 -3.88 -6.26
N VAL A 309 21.88 -2.65 -6.69
CA VAL A 309 22.11 -2.21 -8.08
C VAL A 309 23.61 -2.16 -8.40
N GLN A 310 24.43 -1.63 -7.50
CA GLN A 310 25.87 -1.48 -7.73
C GLN A 310 26.57 -2.84 -7.90
N ARG A 311 26.14 -3.86 -7.15
CA ARG A 311 26.82 -5.17 -7.10
C ARG A 311 26.12 -6.23 -7.94
N SER A 312 24.89 -5.99 -8.36
CA SER A 312 23.97 -6.92 -9.04
C SER A 312 23.62 -8.19 -8.25
N THR A 313 24.44 -8.59 -7.28
CA THR A 313 24.21 -9.74 -6.41
C THR A 313 24.70 -9.46 -5.00
N LEU A 314 23.86 -9.75 -4.00
CA LEU A 314 24.20 -9.73 -2.58
C LEU A 314 24.02 -11.13 -2.01
N ASN A 315 25.03 -11.61 -1.28
CA ASN A 315 24.99 -12.88 -0.56
C ASN A 315 24.95 -12.62 0.93
N ASP A 316 24.09 -13.35 1.64
CA ASP A 316 23.85 -13.18 3.06
C ASP A 316 23.43 -14.51 3.72
N THR A 317 23.28 -14.51 5.04
CA THR A 317 22.71 -15.60 5.83
C THR A 317 21.64 -15.06 6.76
N LEU A 318 20.43 -15.61 6.66
CA LEU A 318 19.28 -15.21 7.48
C LEU A 318 18.63 -16.47 8.07
N GLY A 319 18.41 -16.51 9.38
CA GLY A 319 17.84 -17.69 10.04
C GLY A 319 18.68 -18.97 9.90
N GLY A 320 19.99 -18.82 9.68
CA GLY A 320 20.94 -19.90 9.46
C GLY A 320 21.04 -20.39 8.01
N ASP A 321 20.17 -19.92 7.11
CA ASP A 321 20.15 -20.36 5.71
C ASP A 321 20.82 -19.31 4.80
N PRO A 322 21.59 -19.74 3.79
CA PRO A 322 22.19 -18.83 2.82
C PRO A 322 21.13 -18.27 1.87
N ILE A 323 21.19 -16.97 1.64
CA ILE A 323 20.28 -16.26 0.75
C ILE A 323 21.06 -15.42 -0.25
N THR A 324 20.58 -15.38 -1.48
CA THR A 324 21.16 -14.60 -2.57
C THR A 324 20.09 -13.70 -3.17
N LEU A 325 20.38 -12.40 -3.16
CA LEU A 325 19.56 -11.38 -3.82
C LEU A 325 20.24 -11.01 -5.13
N THR A 326 19.48 -11.00 -6.22
CA THR A 326 19.98 -10.63 -7.54
C THR A 326 19.08 -9.55 -8.13
N SER A 327 19.68 -8.46 -8.60
CA SER A 327 18.96 -7.47 -9.43
C SER A 327 19.22 -7.76 -10.90
N THR A 328 18.22 -7.51 -11.73
CA THR A 328 18.25 -7.78 -13.18
C THR A 328 18.89 -6.66 -14.00
N GLY A 329 19.72 -5.82 -13.36
CA GLY A 329 20.54 -4.79 -14.00
C GLY A 329 20.07 -3.37 -13.69
N SER A 330 20.01 -2.50 -14.71
CA SER A 330 19.70 -1.06 -14.55
C SER A 330 18.22 -0.75 -14.32
N SER A 331 17.33 -1.75 -14.40
CA SER A 331 15.90 -1.58 -14.21
C SER A 331 15.50 -1.93 -12.76
N PRO A 332 14.48 -1.28 -12.17
CA PRO A 332 14.08 -1.50 -10.78
C PRO A 332 13.55 -2.90 -10.40
N GLY A 333 13.63 -3.88 -11.30
CA GLY A 333 13.30 -5.29 -11.04
C GLY A 333 14.36 -6.02 -10.21
N PHE A 334 13.93 -6.97 -9.39
CA PHE A 334 14.81 -7.78 -8.55
C PHE A 334 14.23 -9.17 -8.26
N HIS A 335 15.12 -10.11 -7.91
CA HIS A 335 14.76 -11.46 -7.49
C HIS A 335 15.50 -11.82 -6.21
N VAL A 336 14.84 -12.56 -5.32
CA VAL A 336 15.45 -13.11 -4.12
C VAL A 336 15.27 -14.63 -4.11
N SER A 337 16.37 -15.34 -3.91
CA SER A 337 16.39 -16.80 -3.87
C SER A 337 17.14 -17.30 -2.65
N ILE A 338 16.68 -18.42 -2.10
CA ILE A 338 17.38 -19.22 -1.08
C ILE A 338 17.99 -20.44 -1.76
N ASP A 339 19.23 -20.77 -1.39
CA ASP A 339 19.79 -22.10 -1.64
C ASP A 339 19.50 -22.99 -0.43
N LEU A 340 18.76 -24.08 -0.64
CA LEU A 340 18.32 -25.00 0.42
C LEU A 340 19.24 -26.22 0.57
N ARG A 341 20.36 -26.30 -0.16
CA ARG A 341 21.31 -27.42 0.01
C ARG A 341 22.43 -27.05 0.98
N ASP A 342 22.92 -28.08 1.68
CA ASP A 342 24.16 -28.08 2.47
C ASP A 342 25.31 -27.57 1.60
N THR A 343 25.51 -26.25 1.60
CA THR A 343 26.62 -25.63 0.88
C THR A 343 27.88 -26.04 1.62
N VAL A 344 28.72 -26.83 0.95
CA VAL A 344 30.07 -27.13 1.45
C VAL A 344 30.86 -25.83 1.41
N TRP A 345 31.20 -25.32 2.59
CA TRP A 345 32.02 -24.14 2.81
C TRP A 345 33.43 -24.42 2.25
N THR A 346 33.74 -23.95 1.04
CA THR A 346 35.15 -23.89 0.61
C THR A 346 35.74 -22.61 1.19
N THR A 347 36.49 -22.81 2.28
CA THR A 347 37.29 -21.86 3.06
C THR A 347 36.54 -20.79 3.84
N ALA A 348 36.41 -21.04 5.14
CA ALA A 348 36.27 -20.00 6.17
C ALA A 348 37.68 -19.48 6.52
N ASP A 349 37.85 -18.17 6.56
CA ASP A 349 38.98 -17.61 7.30
C ASP A 349 38.75 -17.76 8.82
N SER A 350 39.78 -17.49 9.62
CA SER A 350 39.76 -17.60 11.08
C SER A 350 38.72 -16.69 11.78
N ALA A 351 37.95 -15.89 11.04
CA ALA A 351 36.88 -15.03 11.53
C ALA A 351 35.46 -15.51 11.12
N GLY A 352 35.34 -16.66 10.45
CA GLY A 352 34.04 -17.23 10.05
C GLY A 352 33.42 -16.57 8.82
N ILE A 353 34.22 -15.95 7.95
CA ILE A 353 33.75 -15.36 6.69
C ILE A 353 33.83 -16.40 5.56
N LEU A 354 32.74 -16.54 4.79
CA LEU A 354 32.76 -17.19 3.48
C LEU A 354 33.50 -16.32 2.47
N VAL A 355 34.74 -16.67 2.16
CA VAL A 355 35.48 -16.09 1.04
C VAL A 355 35.63 -17.19 -0.02
N GLY A 356 34.65 -17.29 -0.91
CA GLY A 356 34.64 -18.27 -1.99
C GLY A 356 33.78 -17.83 -3.16
N ARG A 357 34.16 -18.22 -4.38
CA ARG A 357 33.26 -18.14 -5.54
C ARG A 357 32.02 -18.98 -5.23
N TYR A 358 30.87 -18.35 -5.13
CA TYR A 358 29.60 -19.06 -5.00
C TYR A 358 29.32 -19.80 -6.30
N GLN A 359 29.61 -21.09 -6.34
CA GLN A 359 29.05 -21.97 -7.37
C GLN A 359 27.66 -22.35 -6.88
N ILE A 360 26.63 -21.70 -7.41
CA ILE A 360 25.23 -22.11 -7.24
C ILE A 360 25.14 -23.52 -7.83
N ALA A 361 25.21 -24.55 -6.98
CA ALA A 361 25.26 -25.95 -7.38
C ALA A 361 23.91 -26.68 -7.16
N GLY A 362 22.84 -25.93 -6.86
CA GLY A 362 21.54 -26.47 -6.46
C GLY A 362 20.33 -25.83 -7.17
N ASN A 363 19.16 -26.43 -6.92
CA ASN A 363 17.87 -25.85 -7.29
C ASN A 363 17.54 -24.72 -6.31
N LEU A 364 17.79 -23.48 -6.71
CA LEU A 364 17.40 -22.30 -5.95
C LEU A 364 15.88 -22.27 -5.76
N ARG A 365 15.44 -22.02 -4.53
CA ARG A 365 14.03 -21.77 -4.23
C ARG A 365 13.82 -20.27 -4.05
N ARG A 366 12.99 -19.67 -4.90
CA ARG A 366 12.56 -18.28 -4.69
C ARG A 366 11.77 -18.18 -3.39
N ILE A 367 12.01 -17.10 -2.66
CA ILE A 367 11.24 -16.74 -1.46
C ILE A 367 10.58 -15.37 -1.65
N PRO A 368 9.51 -15.07 -0.91
CA PRO A 368 8.91 -13.75 -0.96
C PRO A 368 9.90 -12.68 -0.51
N ALA A 369 9.95 -11.61 -1.28
CA ALA A 369 10.75 -10.42 -1.01
C ALA A 369 10.07 -9.22 -1.66
N TYR A 370 10.21 -8.06 -1.05
CA TYR A 370 9.42 -6.89 -1.42
C TYR A 370 10.31 -5.66 -1.46
N GLN A 371 10.26 -4.92 -2.56
CA GLN A 371 10.85 -3.59 -2.60
C GLN A 371 9.89 -2.65 -1.88
N GLU A 372 10.39 -1.82 -0.97
CA GLU A 372 9.59 -0.87 -0.19
C GLU A 372 10.41 0.38 0.13
N PHE A 373 9.74 1.43 0.58
CA PHE A 373 10.43 2.49 1.30
C PHE A 373 10.91 2.00 2.67
N TRP A 374 12.11 2.45 3.07
CA TRP A 374 12.70 2.09 4.34
C TRP A 374 11.80 2.45 5.55
N HIS A 375 11.12 3.60 5.50
CA HIS A 375 10.18 4.00 6.56
C HIS A 375 9.03 3.01 6.72
N SER A 376 8.49 2.49 5.62
CA SER A 376 7.40 1.49 5.62
C SER A 376 7.90 0.17 6.20
N TRP A 377 9.00 -0.36 5.65
CA TRP A 377 9.55 -1.64 6.06
C TRP A 377 9.84 -1.70 7.56
N ARG A 378 10.56 -0.70 8.10
CA ARG A 378 10.91 -0.67 9.53
C ARG A 378 9.68 -0.48 10.44
N THR A 379 8.62 0.14 9.93
CA THR A 379 7.39 0.39 10.69
C THR A 379 6.65 -0.91 10.94
N PHE A 380 6.51 -1.75 9.91
CA PHE A 380 5.84 -3.05 10.05
C PHE A 380 6.78 -4.16 10.52
N HIS A 381 8.10 -3.97 10.44
CA HIS A 381 9.11 -4.93 10.91
C HIS A 381 10.10 -4.24 11.86
N PRO A 382 9.67 -3.85 13.07
CA PRO A 382 10.48 -3.03 13.99
C PRO A 382 11.78 -3.70 14.45
N ASN A 383 11.84 -5.03 14.42
CA ASN A 383 13.03 -5.82 14.76
C ASN A 383 13.91 -6.14 13.54
N THR A 384 13.64 -5.53 12.37
CA THR A 384 14.44 -5.78 11.17
C THR A 384 15.90 -5.40 11.38
N THR A 385 16.79 -6.27 10.95
CA THR A 385 18.21 -5.94 10.83
C THR A 385 18.48 -5.30 9.47
N ARG A 386 19.57 -4.51 9.37
CA ARG A 386 20.09 -4.05 8.08
C ARG A 386 21.19 -5.00 7.64
N TYR A 387 21.23 -5.29 6.35
CA TYR A 387 22.41 -5.90 5.76
C TYR A 387 23.56 -4.89 5.79
N GLU A 388 24.69 -5.29 6.36
CA GLU A 388 25.90 -4.48 6.40
C GLU A 388 26.94 -5.08 5.47
N LEU A 389 27.36 -4.30 4.47
CA LEU A 389 28.51 -4.64 3.66
C LEU A 389 29.77 -4.60 4.55
N LYS A 390 30.42 -5.75 4.75
CA LYS A 390 31.75 -5.77 5.35
C LYS A 390 32.74 -5.12 4.37
N ARG A 391 33.40 -4.06 4.84
CA ARG A 391 34.41 -3.29 4.09
C ARG A 391 35.67 -4.10 3.81
#